data_AF-A0A7W0G3P1-F1
#
_entry.id   AF-A0A7W0G3P1-F1
#
_cell.length_a   1.000
_cell.length_b   1.000
_cell.length_c   1.000
_cell.angle_alpha   90.00
_cell.angle_beta   90.00
_cell.angle_gamma   90.00
#
_symmetry.space_group_name_H-M   'P 1'
#
loop_
_entity.id
_entity.type
_entity.pdbx_description
1 polymer ?
#
loop_
_entity_poly.entity_id
_entity_poly.type
_entity_poly.pdbx_seq_one_letter_code
_entity_poly.pdbx_strand_id
1 'polypeptide(L)'
;LVVSSGGAHLIPGFVPGRLARLMPDGTIAWNQEINAVTPPVIGADGLIYVGTQAAPIDENGAGAIEARDLQTGALRWSTPVEGLPTDLLVGDDGAVYAGTGSFSRGRVYALDQATGGIRQTVTNVPGAREIVLRGGLLFASGTAVTAIPVAA
;
A
#
# COMPACT_ATOMS: atom_id res chain seq x y z
N LEU A 1 4.73 8.20 15.40
CA LEU A 1 5.31 7.20 14.48
C LEU A 1 4.23 6.15 14.17
N VAL A 2 4.05 5.75 12.92
CA VAL A 2 3.16 4.61 12.56
C VAL A 2 4.05 3.48 12.07
N VAL A 3 3.82 2.28 12.56
CA VAL A 3 4.58 1.09 12.20
C VAL A 3 3.62 -0.01 11.76
N SER A 4 4.00 -0.74 10.72
CA SER A 4 3.45 -2.06 10.48
C SER A 4 4.44 -3.12 10.95
N SER A 5 3.91 -4.25 11.40
CA SER A 5 4.68 -5.48 11.52
C SER A 5 4.04 -6.52 10.62
N GLY A 6 4.83 -7.24 9.83
CA GLY A 6 4.38 -8.53 9.31
C GLY A 6 4.16 -9.51 10.47
N GLY A 7 3.42 -10.59 10.23
CA GLY A 7 3.44 -11.73 11.13
C GLY A 7 4.87 -12.24 11.37
N ALA A 8 5.05 -13.11 12.36
CA ALA A 8 6.36 -13.69 12.66
C ALA A 8 6.98 -14.31 11.39
N HIS A 9 7.95 -13.60 10.78
CA HIS A 9 8.61 -14.00 9.53
C HIS A 9 9.45 -15.29 9.67
N LEU A 10 9.59 -15.79 10.91
CA LEU A 10 10.47 -16.88 11.32
C LEU A 10 9.73 -18.11 11.84
N ILE A 11 8.39 -18.13 11.81
CA ILE A 11 7.57 -19.29 12.16
C ILE A 11 6.78 -19.72 10.90
N PRO A 12 6.68 -21.02 10.58
CA PRO A 12 5.84 -21.48 9.48
C PRO A 12 4.38 -21.01 9.69
N GLY A 13 3.89 -20.17 8.79
CA GLY A 13 2.56 -19.57 8.87
C GLY A 13 2.63 -18.06 9.04
N PHE A 14 2.28 -17.33 7.98
CA PHE A 14 2.15 -15.87 8.04
C PHE A 14 0.92 -15.54 8.91
N VAL A 15 1.18 -15.09 10.14
CA VAL A 15 0.16 -14.53 11.02
C VAL A 15 -0.25 -13.15 10.45
N PRO A 16 -1.53 -12.75 10.53
CA PRO A 16 -1.94 -11.37 10.24
C PRO A 16 -0.96 -10.36 10.84
N GLY A 17 -0.56 -9.38 10.03
CA GLY A 17 0.26 -8.27 10.50
C GLY A 17 -0.48 -7.38 11.51
N ARG A 18 0.18 -6.32 11.92
CA ARG A 18 -0.43 -5.28 12.76
C ARG A 18 -0.10 -3.91 12.22
N LEU A 19 -0.97 -2.97 12.52
CA LEU A 19 -0.71 -1.55 12.38
C LEU A 19 -0.83 -0.91 13.76
N ALA A 20 0.18 -0.15 14.16
CA ALA A 20 0.17 0.54 15.42
C ALA A 20 0.66 1.98 15.27
N ARG A 21 0.10 2.87 16.09
CA ARG A 21 0.60 4.22 16.27
C ARG A 21 1.30 4.33 17.61
N LEU A 22 2.54 4.79 17.55
CA LEU A 22 3.40 5.10 18.69
C LEU A 22 3.46 6.60 18.91
N MET A 23 3.32 7.00 20.16
CA MET A 23 3.53 8.35 20.66
C MET A 23 5.03 8.67 20.76
N PRO A 24 5.43 9.96 20.83
CA PRO A 24 6.84 10.35 20.93
C PRO A 24 7.56 9.78 22.16
N ASP A 25 6.82 9.50 23.23
CA ASP A 25 7.32 8.88 24.46
C ASP A 25 7.44 7.34 24.38
N GLY A 26 7.14 6.74 23.21
CA GLY A 26 7.19 5.31 22.97
C GLY A 26 5.93 4.53 23.37
N THR A 27 4.91 5.19 23.92
CA THR A 27 3.64 4.52 24.27
C THR A 27 2.79 4.22 23.04
N ILE A 28 1.96 3.17 23.12
CA ILE A 28 1.04 2.78 22.04
C ILE A 28 -0.26 3.59 22.17
N ALA A 29 -0.55 4.43 21.18
CA ALA A 29 -1.83 5.14 21.10
C ALA A 29 -2.97 4.21 20.67
N TRP A 30 -2.72 3.36 19.69
CA TRP A 30 -3.62 2.30 19.23
C TRP A 30 -2.85 1.21 18.50
N ASN A 31 -3.47 0.02 18.41
CA ASN A 31 -2.91 -1.17 17.77
C ASN A 31 -4.06 -2.01 17.18
N GLN A 32 -3.98 -2.32 15.89
CA GLN A 32 -5.00 -3.02 15.13
C GLN A 32 -4.39 -4.25 14.43
N GLU A 33 -5.07 -5.38 14.51
CA GLU A 33 -4.73 -6.57 13.73
C GLU A 33 -5.25 -6.42 12.31
N ILE A 34 -4.33 -6.39 11.34
CA ILE A 34 -4.65 -6.21 9.93
C ILE A 34 -3.72 -7.08 9.10
N ASN A 35 -4.17 -7.55 7.94
CA ASN A 35 -3.33 -8.36 7.06
C ASN A 35 -2.37 -7.51 6.22
N ALA A 36 -1.64 -6.59 6.85
CA ALA A 36 -0.70 -5.70 6.17
C ALA A 36 0.44 -6.47 5.52
N VAL A 37 0.68 -6.16 4.25
CA VAL A 37 1.76 -6.73 3.42
C VAL A 37 2.73 -5.67 2.90
N THR A 38 2.47 -4.40 3.17
CA THR A 38 3.37 -3.28 2.85
C THR A 38 3.70 -2.46 4.11
N PRO A 39 4.78 -1.66 4.09
CA PRO A 39 4.93 -0.53 5.00
C PRO A 39 3.73 0.43 4.89
N PRO A 40 3.34 1.11 5.97
CA PRO A 40 2.32 2.13 5.92
C PRO A 40 2.89 3.43 5.33
N VAL A 41 2.10 4.10 4.51
CA VAL A 41 2.38 5.48 4.08
C VAL A 41 1.34 6.43 4.68
N ILE A 42 1.75 7.63 5.07
CA ILE A 42 0.88 8.59 5.77
C ILE A 42 0.65 9.77 4.84
N GLY A 43 -0.62 10.07 4.57
CA GLY A 43 -1.02 11.25 3.81
C GLY A 43 -1.14 12.50 4.67
N ALA A 44 -1.04 13.66 4.03
CA ALA A 44 -1.28 14.96 4.68
C ALA A 44 -2.75 15.16 5.07
N ASP A 45 -3.65 14.35 4.52
CA ASP A 45 -5.08 14.26 4.84
C ASP A 45 -5.37 13.58 6.19
N GLY A 46 -4.35 13.08 6.88
CA GLY A 46 -4.49 12.41 8.16
C GLY A 46 -4.91 10.94 8.03
N LEU A 47 -4.74 10.33 6.85
CA LEU A 47 -4.94 8.91 6.64
C LEU A 47 -3.63 8.14 6.58
N ILE A 48 -3.70 6.87 6.96
CA ILE A 48 -2.65 5.88 6.78
C ILE A 48 -3.11 4.93 5.70
N TYR A 49 -2.26 4.72 4.70
CA TYR A 49 -2.51 3.78 3.61
C TYR A 49 -1.62 2.56 3.76
N VAL A 50 -2.19 1.38 3.52
CA VAL A 50 -1.50 0.11 3.61
C VAL A 50 -2.08 -0.89 2.64
N GLY A 51 -1.22 -1.71 2.02
CA GLY A 51 -1.66 -2.86 1.25
C GLY A 51 -1.96 -4.04 2.17
N THR A 52 -3.06 -4.75 1.93
CA THR A 52 -3.45 -5.94 2.68
C THR A 52 -3.73 -7.14 1.76
N GLN A 53 -3.54 -8.36 2.26
CA GLN A 53 -3.98 -9.59 1.60
C GLN A 53 -4.21 -10.71 2.63
N ALA A 54 -5.33 -11.42 2.52
CA ALA A 54 -5.62 -12.54 3.40
C ALA A 54 -4.62 -13.69 3.21
N ALA A 55 -4.29 -14.41 4.29
CA ALA A 55 -3.44 -15.58 4.20
C ALA A 55 -4.14 -16.76 3.49
N PRO A 56 -3.41 -17.61 2.74
CA PRO A 56 -1.99 -17.49 2.43
C PRO A 56 -1.72 -16.36 1.43
N ILE A 57 -0.59 -15.67 1.61
CA ILE A 57 -0.15 -14.61 0.69
C ILE A 57 0.23 -15.23 -0.65
N ASP A 58 -0.31 -14.68 -1.73
CA ASP A 58 -0.07 -15.08 -3.12
C ASP A 58 0.10 -13.84 -3.99
N GLU A 59 1.23 -13.75 -4.70
CA GLU A 59 1.53 -12.65 -5.61
C GLU A 59 0.51 -12.49 -6.74
N ASN A 60 -0.19 -13.57 -7.10
CA ASN A 60 -1.24 -13.59 -8.11
C ASN A 60 -2.65 -13.49 -7.51
N GLY A 61 -2.76 -13.52 -6.18
CA GLY A 61 -4.02 -13.41 -5.46
C GLY A 61 -4.57 -11.99 -5.43
N ALA A 62 -5.83 -11.84 -5.02
CA ALA A 62 -6.42 -10.52 -4.78
C ALA A 62 -5.88 -9.92 -3.48
N GLY A 63 -5.62 -8.61 -3.49
CA GLY A 63 -5.29 -7.84 -2.30
C GLY A 63 -6.27 -6.68 -2.13
N ALA A 64 -5.98 -5.79 -1.19
CA ALA A 64 -6.68 -4.51 -1.06
C ALA A 64 -5.70 -3.40 -0.71
N ILE A 65 -6.06 -2.17 -1.07
CA ILE A 65 -5.48 -0.96 -0.50
C ILE A 65 -6.48 -0.43 0.51
N GLU A 66 -6.02 -0.18 1.73
CA GLU A 66 -6.85 0.31 2.82
C GLU A 66 -6.37 1.67 3.28
N ALA A 67 -7.31 2.57 3.55
CA ALA A 67 -7.06 3.79 4.29
C ALA A 67 -7.65 3.73 5.69
N ARG A 68 -6.86 4.17 6.67
CA ARG A 68 -7.21 4.17 8.09
C ARG A 68 -6.96 5.53 8.69
N ASP A 69 -7.84 5.94 9.59
CA ASP A 69 -7.71 7.18 10.33
C ASP A 69 -6.44 7.17 11.19
N LEU A 70 -5.56 8.18 11.03
CA LEU A 70 -4.29 8.24 11.76
C LEU A 70 -4.48 8.32 13.29
N GLN A 71 -5.55 8.97 13.75
CA GLN A 71 -5.75 9.20 15.18
C GLN A 71 -6.31 7.98 15.89
N THR A 72 -7.19 7.23 15.22
CA THR A 72 -7.99 6.16 15.83
C THR A 72 -7.68 4.75 15.28
N GLY A 73 -7.03 4.66 14.12
CA GLY A 73 -6.81 3.40 13.40
C GLY A 73 -8.06 2.84 12.69
N ALA A 74 -9.18 3.56 12.73
CA ALA A 74 -10.44 3.13 12.14
C ALA A 74 -10.34 3.05 10.61
N LEU A 75 -10.87 1.98 10.02
CA LEU A 75 -10.96 1.83 8.56
C LEU A 75 -11.87 2.92 7.98
N ARG A 76 -11.37 3.67 7.00
CA ARG A 76 -12.13 4.68 6.25
C ARG A 76 -12.65 4.13 4.93
N TRP A 77 -11.78 3.46 4.19
CA TRP A 77 -12.13 2.77 2.96
C TRP A 77 -11.18 1.60 2.71
N SER A 78 -11.64 0.64 1.90
CA SER A 78 -10.87 -0.50 1.42
C SER A 78 -11.23 -0.73 -0.04
N THR A 79 -10.22 -0.74 -0.89
CA THR A 79 -10.38 -0.91 -2.34
C THR A 79 -9.71 -2.22 -2.76
N PRO A 80 -10.46 -3.20 -3.28
CA PRO A 80 -9.89 -4.42 -3.82
C PRO A 80 -8.97 -4.13 -5.01
N VAL A 81 -7.83 -4.81 -5.06
CA VAL A 81 -6.87 -4.76 -6.17
C VAL A 81 -6.48 -6.16 -6.60
N GLU A 82 -6.07 -6.31 -7.86
CA GLU A 82 -5.54 -7.58 -8.35
C GLU A 82 -4.03 -7.66 -8.11
N GLY A 83 -3.57 -8.82 -7.66
CA GLY A 83 -2.17 -9.05 -7.29
C GLY A 83 -1.87 -8.60 -5.86
N LEU A 84 -0.78 -9.15 -5.32
CA LEU A 84 -0.24 -8.75 -4.01
C LEU A 84 0.19 -7.28 -4.05
N PRO A 85 -0.29 -6.41 -3.14
CA PRO A 85 0.29 -5.10 -2.95
C PRO A 85 1.77 -5.21 -2.54
N THR A 86 2.64 -4.53 -3.27
CA THR A 86 4.09 -4.60 -3.06
C THR A 86 4.70 -3.29 -2.63
N ASP A 87 4.13 -2.16 -3.04
CA ASP A 87 4.59 -0.83 -2.65
C ASP A 87 3.49 0.23 -2.80
N LEU A 88 3.53 1.26 -1.96
CA LEU A 88 2.58 2.38 -1.96
C LEU A 88 3.33 3.71 -1.86
N LEU A 89 2.80 4.76 -2.50
CA LEU A 89 3.22 6.14 -2.27
C LEU A 89 2.03 7.10 -2.32
N VAL A 90 2.13 8.20 -1.57
CA VAL A 90 1.13 9.28 -1.56
C VAL A 90 1.64 10.44 -2.44
N GLY A 91 0.87 10.81 -3.45
CA GLY A 91 1.16 11.96 -4.31
C GLY A 91 0.54 13.26 -3.80
N ASP A 92 1.12 14.39 -4.18
CA ASP A 92 0.56 15.73 -3.89
C ASP A 92 -0.68 16.06 -4.75
N ASP A 93 -0.99 15.20 -5.73
CA ASP A 93 -2.17 15.22 -6.60
C ASP A 93 -3.42 14.60 -5.96
N GLY A 94 -3.34 14.28 -4.67
CA GLY A 94 -4.43 13.65 -3.94
C GLY A 94 -4.64 12.18 -4.32
N ALA A 95 -3.67 11.53 -4.99
CA ALA A 95 -3.71 10.10 -5.27
C ALA A 95 -2.81 9.29 -4.32
N VAL A 96 -3.19 8.04 -4.08
CA VAL A 96 -2.30 6.98 -3.59
C VAL A 96 -1.96 6.11 -4.78
N TYR A 97 -0.67 5.95 -5.05
CA TYR A 97 -0.20 5.01 -6.05
C TYR A 97 0.14 3.69 -5.37
N ALA A 98 -0.33 2.59 -5.93
CA ALA A 98 -0.08 1.26 -5.42
C ALA A 98 0.44 0.35 -6.53
N GLY A 99 1.61 -0.22 -6.31
CA GLY A 99 2.17 -1.26 -7.16
C GLY A 99 1.76 -2.64 -6.67
N THR A 100 1.21 -3.47 -7.56
CA THR A 100 0.71 -4.80 -7.21
C THR A 100 1.19 -5.88 -8.18
N GLY A 101 1.06 -7.15 -7.76
CA GLY A 101 1.31 -8.32 -8.61
C GLY A 101 2.75 -8.83 -8.54
N SER A 102 3.10 -9.69 -9.50
CA SER A 102 4.43 -10.30 -9.55
C SER A 102 5.48 -9.37 -10.14
N PHE A 103 6.74 -9.71 -9.90
CA PHE A 103 7.89 -8.91 -10.38
C PHE A 103 7.93 -8.73 -11.91
N SER A 104 7.34 -9.65 -12.69
CA SER A 104 7.36 -9.59 -14.16
C SER A 104 6.05 -9.11 -14.79
N ARG A 105 4.94 -9.15 -14.04
CA ARG A 105 3.58 -8.82 -14.54
C ARG A 105 2.82 -8.01 -13.50
N GLY A 106 3.39 -6.88 -13.13
CA GLY A 106 2.80 -5.98 -12.15
C GLY A 106 1.69 -5.10 -12.73
N ARG A 107 1.00 -4.43 -11.81
CA ARG A 107 0.06 -3.36 -12.10
C ARG A 107 0.38 -2.16 -11.23
N VAL A 108 0.02 -0.99 -11.71
CA VAL A 108 0.00 0.24 -10.91
C VAL A 108 -1.44 0.74 -10.87
N TYR A 109 -1.93 1.00 -9.67
CA TYR A 109 -3.20 1.66 -9.42
C TYR A 109 -2.93 3.09 -8.94
N ALA A 110 -3.69 4.05 -9.44
CA ALA A 110 -3.84 5.37 -8.83
C ALA A 110 -5.23 5.44 -8.20
N LEU A 111 -5.28 5.63 -6.88
CA LEU A 111 -6.52 5.69 -6.10
C LEU A 111 -6.70 7.09 -5.54
N ASP A 112 -7.92 7.59 -5.50
CA ASP A 112 -8.26 8.82 -4.80
C ASP A 112 -8.04 8.67 -3.29
N GLN A 113 -7.25 9.58 -2.68
CA GLN A 113 -6.89 9.53 -1.26
C GLN A 113 -8.11 9.54 -0.34
N ALA A 114 -9.11 10.37 -0.64
CA ALA A 114 -10.27 10.55 0.24
C ALA A 114 -11.26 9.39 0.17
N THR A 115 -11.44 8.81 -1.02
CA THR A 115 -12.53 7.87 -1.30
C THR A 115 -12.08 6.43 -1.59
N GLY A 116 -10.81 6.23 -1.93
CA GLY A 116 -10.28 4.95 -2.42
C GLY A 116 -10.71 4.62 -3.86
N GLY A 117 -11.40 5.53 -4.55
CA GLY A 117 -11.84 5.31 -5.93
C GLY A 117 -10.66 5.17 -6.89
N ILE A 118 -10.65 4.11 -7.71
CA ILE A 118 -9.60 3.91 -8.72
C ILE A 118 -9.74 4.99 -9.80
N ARG A 119 -8.74 5.88 -9.89
CA ARG A 119 -8.63 6.91 -10.94
C ARG A 119 -8.01 6.34 -12.22
N GLN A 120 -7.03 5.44 -12.07
CA GLN A 120 -6.31 4.83 -13.19
C GLN A 120 -5.75 3.46 -12.81
N THR A 121 -5.70 2.56 -13.78
CA THR A 121 -4.97 1.28 -13.69
C THR A 121 -4.05 1.14 -14.89
N VAL A 122 -2.78 0.82 -14.64
CA VAL A 122 -1.79 0.50 -15.66
C VAL A 122 -1.36 -0.95 -15.47
N THR A 123 -1.47 -1.76 -16.52
CA THR A 123 -1.17 -3.19 -16.47
C THR A 123 0.14 -3.52 -17.18
N ASN A 124 0.67 -4.72 -16.95
CA ASN A 124 1.93 -5.21 -17.53
C ASN A 124 3.12 -4.30 -17.20
N VAL A 125 3.14 -3.74 -15.99
CA VAL A 125 4.26 -2.96 -15.47
C VAL A 125 5.30 -3.94 -14.93
N PRO A 126 6.50 -4.04 -15.54
CA PRO A 126 7.56 -4.87 -15.00
C PRO A 126 8.04 -4.27 -13.67
N GLY A 127 7.93 -5.06 -12.59
CA GLY A 127 8.18 -4.66 -11.22
C GLY A 127 7.50 -3.36 -10.85
N ALA A 128 6.21 -3.44 -10.55
CA ALA A 128 5.52 -2.38 -9.84
C ALA A 128 6.00 -2.31 -8.36
N ARG A 129 7.32 -2.28 -8.14
CA ARG A 129 7.99 -2.21 -6.84
C ARG A 129 8.87 -0.96 -6.78
N GLU A 130 9.05 -0.43 -5.58
CA GLU A 130 9.87 0.75 -5.31
C GLU A 130 9.46 1.92 -6.21
N ILE A 131 8.19 2.28 -6.13
CA ILE A 131 7.58 3.30 -6.96
C ILE A 131 7.92 4.70 -6.46
N VAL A 132 8.24 5.61 -7.38
CA VAL A 132 8.57 7.02 -7.06
C VAL A 132 7.85 7.96 -8.01
N LEU A 133 7.21 9.00 -7.48
CA LEU A 133 6.55 10.02 -8.29
C LEU A 133 7.45 11.25 -8.47
N ARG A 134 7.63 11.70 -9.71
CA ARG A 134 8.37 12.94 -10.01
C ARG A 134 7.82 13.61 -11.26
N GLY A 135 7.28 14.83 -11.10
CA GLY A 135 6.81 15.65 -12.22
C GLY A 135 5.68 14.99 -13.03
N GLY A 136 4.73 14.34 -12.37
CA GLY A 136 3.60 13.64 -13.02
C GLY A 136 3.98 12.30 -13.68
N LEU A 137 5.22 11.83 -13.47
CA LEU A 137 5.67 10.51 -13.90
C LEU A 137 5.90 9.63 -12.68
N LEU A 138 5.28 8.46 -12.69
CA LEU A 138 5.56 7.39 -11.75
C LEU A 138 6.65 6.49 -12.34
N PHE A 139 7.77 6.38 -11.64
CA PHE A 139 8.86 5.47 -11.96
C PHE A 139 8.67 4.19 -11.14
N ALA A 140 8.69 3.04 -11.81
CA ALA A 140 8.62 1.73 -11.18
C ALA A 140 9.85 0.90 -11.56
N SER A 141 10.31 0.04 -10.65
CA SER A 141 11.51 -0.78 -10.85
C SER A 141 11.22 -2.28 -10.77
N GLY A 142 11.72 -3.00 -11.77
CA GLY A 142 11.55 -4.44 -11.90
C GLY A 142 12.64 -5.09 -12.71
N THR A 143 12.22 -5.92 -13.67
CA THR A 143 13.12 -6.39 -14.74
C THR A 143 13.56 -5.25 -15.67
N ALA A 144 12.87 -4.11 -15.62
CA ALA A 144 13.23 -2.86 -16.26
C ALA A 144 12.77 -1.67 -15.38
N VAL A 145 13.30 -0.48 -15.65
CA VAL A 145 12.74 0.77 -15.11
C VAL A 145 11.70 1.29 -16.09
N THR A 146 10.48 1.53 -15.60
CA THR A 146 9.38 2.03 -16.42
C THR A 146 8.93 3.39 -15.90
N ALA A 147 8.75 4.37 -16.80
CA ALA A 147 8.13 5.65 -16.50
C ALA A 147 6.68 5.64 -16.99
N ILE A 148 5.75 5.92 -16.09
CA ILE A 148 4.30 5.83 -16.32
C ILE A 148 3.70 7.23 -16.13
N PRO A 149 3.09 7.82 -17.17
CA PRO A 149 2.30 9.03 -17.00
C PRO A 149 1.10 8.76 -16.11
N VAL A 150 0.94 9.58 -15.07
CA VAL A 150 -0.19 9.52 -14.16
C VAL A 150 -0.98 10.81 -14.26
N ALA A 151 -2.30 10.70 -14.29
CA ALA A 151 -3.18 11.86 -14.38
C ALA A 151 -3.14 12.66 -13.07
N ALA A 152 -2.92 13.98 -13.19
CA ALA A 152 -3.08 14.93 -12.09
C ALA A 152 -4.56 15.17 -11.77
#